data_AF-E0NCN3-F1
#
_entry.id   AF-E0NCN3-F1
#
_cell.length_a   1.000
_cell.length_b   1.000
_cell.length_c   1.000
_cell.angle_alpha   90.00
_cell.angle_beta   90.00
_cell.angle_gamma   90.00
#
_symmetry.space_group_name_H-M   'P 1'
#
loop_
_entity.id
_entity.type
_entity.pdbx_description
1 polymer ?
#
loop_
_entity_poly.entity_id
_entity_poly.type
_entity_poly.pdbx_seq_one_letter_code
_entity_poly.pdbx_strand_id
1 'polypeptide(L)'
;MKRQFKNKESGVSVDYKECCSIFSDFRMERYKNAVGEDKAAELYLLNLSLSRELFHVVSIFEIVLRNKIDICLQQAFKDRNWLYNSIQPQTNPALKYQGCFLRNGTKESAELIKVALSKIQNNSGGKFDHNQLVAGLGFGFWRYLFAGGKDAQFDATGKVLMKVFPKKPKSTPSVQYNQKWIFRELSNINKFRNRLAHHEPICFKGAIKDTNYARNIHQSIFELLNYMDVDTASVFSHFSDQVIAVCDEIDKL
;
A
#
# COMPACT_ATOMS: atom_id res chain seq x y z
N MET A 1 16.27 12.25 -38.32
CA MET A 1 17.36 11.55 -37.61
C MET A 1 16.77 10.96 -36.34
N LYS A 2 16.45 9.65 -36.34
CA LYS A 2 15.74 8.98 -35.24
C LYS A 2 16.73 8.74 -34.09
N ARG A 3 16.47 9.30 -32.90
CA ARG A 3 17.23 8.97 -31.70
C ARG A 3 16.67 7.67 -31.13
N GLN A 4 17.53 6.67 -31.03
CA GLN A 4 17.20 5.33 -30.51
C GLN A 4 17.46 5.31 -29.00
N PHE A 5 16.48 4.85 -28.23
CA PHE A 5 16.65 4.57 -26.80
C PHE A 5 17.49 3.30 -26.63
N LYS A 6 18.61 3.40 -25.89
CA LYS A 6 19.45 2.25 -25.51
C LYS A 6 19.20 1.94 -24.05
N ASN A 7 18.49 0.85 -23.79
CA ASN A 7 18.49 0.21 -22.47
C ASN A 7 19.92 -0.30 -22.19
N LYS A 8 20.53 0.16 -21.08
CA LYS A 8 21.94 -0.07 -20.74
C LYS A 8 22.34 -1.54 -20.54
N GLU A 9 21.39 -2.47 -20.49
CA GLU A 9 21.66 -3.90 -20.24
C GLU A 9 21.36 -4.84 -21.42
N SER A 10 20.77 -4.38 -22.53
CA SER A 10 20.45 -5.29 -23.65
C SER A 10 20.48 -4.71 -25.06
N GLY A 11 20.68 -3.40 -25.26
CA GLY A 11 20.86 -2.83 -26.61
C GLY A 11 19.66 -2.95 -27.56
N VAL A 12 18.52 -3.45 -27.10
CA VAL A 12 17.28 -3.55 -27.88
C VAL A 12 16.52 -2.24 -27.79
N SER A 13 16.37 -1.52 -28.91
CA SER A 13 15.47 -0.37 -29.01
C SER A 13 14.06 -0.88 -29.30
N VAL A 14 13.09 -0.55 -28.46
CA VAL A 14 11.71 -1.02 -28.60
C VAL A 14 10.95 -0.06 -29.54
N ASP A 15 10.36 -0.60 -30.60
CA ASP A 15 9.61 0.19 -31.60
C ASP A 15 8.16 0.43 -31.16
N TYR A 16 7.63 1.63 -31.46
CA TYR A 16 6.26 2.00 -31.10
C TYR A 16 5.21 1.14 -31.81
N LYS A 17 5.39 0.84 -33.10
CA LYS A 17 4.39 0.07 -33.87
C LYS A 17 4.37 -1.38 -33.41
N GLU A 18 5.52 -1.92 -33.04
CA GLU A 18 5.61 -3.22 -32.38
C GLU A 18 4.86 -3.22 -31.04
N CYS A 19 5.05 -2.19 -30.19
CA CYS A 19 4.28 -2.03 -28.95
C CYS A 19 2.77 -1.96 -29.20
N CYS A 20 2.31 -1.23 -30.21
CA CYS A 20 0.89 -1.19 -30.60
C CYS A 20 0.37 -2.59 -30.97
N SER A 21 1.14 -3.35 -31.74
CA SER A 21 0.76 -4.71 -32.15
C SER A 21 0.66 -5.69 -30.97
N ILE A 22 1.48 -5.51 -29.93
CA ILE A 22 1.53 -6.41 -28.76
C ILE A 22 0.53 -5.96 -27.68
N PHE A 23 0.45 -4.66 -27.40
CA PHE A 23 -0.26 -4.10 -26.25
C PHE A 23 -1.58 -3.37 -26.58
N SER A 24 -1.91 -3.22 -27.86
CA SER A 24 -2.97 -2.38 -28.44
C SER A 24 -2.62 -0.91 -28.64
N ASP A 25 -3.16 -0.34 -29.73
CA ASP A 25 -3.09 1.09 -30.03
C ASP A 25 -3.62 1.94 -28.89
N PHE A 26 -4.79 1.60 -28.34
CA PHE A 26 -5.44 2.36 -27.27
C PHE A 26 -4.55 2.50 -26.02
N ARG A 27 -3.81 1.44 -25.66
CA ARG A 27 -2.89 1.48 -24.52
C ARG A 27 -1.71 2.40 -24.79
N MET A 28 -1.19 2.40 -26.02
CA MET A 28 -0.02 3.17 -26.43
C MET A 28 -0.34 4.64 -26.78
N GLU A 29 -1.58 4.92 -27.19
CA GLU A 29 -2.04 6.23 -27.64
C GLU A 29 -1.80 7.32 -26.59
N ARG A 30 -2.06 7.02 -25.31
CA ARG A 30 -1.80 7.97 -24.21
C ARG A 30 -0.33 8.39 -24.15
N TYR A 31 0.59 7.46 -24.37
CA TYR A 31 2.03 7.72 -24.32
C TYR A 31 2.48 8.53 -25.53
N LYS A 32 1.99 8.17 -26.72
CA LYS A 32 2.22 8.94 -27.96
C LYS A 32 1.71 10.37 -27.84
N ASN A 33 0.52 10.57 -27.30
CA ASN A 33 -0.07 11.90 -27.13
C ASN A 33 0.73 12.77 -26.15
N ALA A 34 1.45 12.16 -25.20
CA ALA A 34 2.19 12.90 -24.19
C ALA A 34 3.63 13.26 -24.60
N VAL A 35 4.33 12.42 -25.38
CA VAL A 35 5.75 12.62 -25.70
C VAL A 35 6.12 12.45 -27.19
N GLY A 36 5.15 12.19 -28.06
CA GLY A 36 5.40 11.86 -29.47
C GLY A 36 5.66 10.38 -29.70
N GLU A 37 5.53 9.95 -30.95
CA GLU A 37 5.64 8.53 -31.35
C GLU A 37 7.04 7.96 -31.10
N ASP A 38 8.08 8.77 -31.27
CA ASP A 38 9.48 8.39 -31.12
C ASP A 38 9.87 8.05 -29.67
N LYS A 39 9.19 8.64 -28.68
CA LYS A 39 9.44 8.41 -27.24
C LYS A 39 8.32 7.64 -26.53
N ALA A 40 7.22 7.35 -27.21
CA ALA A 40 6.06 6.71 -26.59
C ALA A 40 6.37 5.32 -26.01
N ALA A 41 7.12 4.49 -26.74
CA ALA A 41 7.56 3.18 -26.27
C ALA A 41 8.48 3.29 -25.06
N GLU A 42 9.39 4.27 -25.07
CA GLU A 42 10.30 4.56 -23.96
C GLU A 42 9.53 4.97 -22.69
N LEU A 43 8.59 5.91 -22.80
CA LEU A 43 7.76 6.33 -21.66
C LEU A 43 6.91 5.16 -21.11
N TYR A 44 6.39 4.29 -21.99
CA TYR A 44 5.66 3.09 -21.56
C TYR A 44 6.52 2.17 -20.71
N LEU A 45 7.75 1.87 -21.17
CA LEU A 45 8.67 1.01 -20.45
C LEU A 45 9.14 1.65 -19.14
N LEU A 46 9.39 2.96 -19.13
CA LEU A 46 9.71 3.69 -17.90
C LEU A 46 8.54 3.68 -16.91
N ASN A 47 7.29 3.78 -17.37
CA ASN A 47 6.11 3.61 -16.52
C ASN A 47 6.07 2.22 -15.87
N LEU A 48 6.42 1.16 -16.62
CA LEU A 48 6.52 -0.20 -16.07
C LEU A 48 7.66 -0.33 -15.06
N SER A 49 8.82 0.26 -15.36
CA SER A 49 9.96 0.33 -14.44
C SER A 49 9.58 1.03 -13.14
N LEU A 50 8.94 2.20 -13.23
CA LEU A 50 8.46 2.94 -12.06
C LEU A 50 7.43 2.14 -11.25
N SER A 51 6.53 1.43 -11.97
CA SER A 51 5.52 0.59 -11.33
C SER A 51 6.16 -0.54 -10.53
N ARG A 52 7.20 -1.19 -11.08
CA ARG A 52 7.97 -2.23 -10.39
C ARG A 52 8.62 -1.69 -9.12
N GLU A 53 9.34 -0.57 -9.19
CA GLU A 53 10.03 -0.03 -8.01
C GLU A 53 9.05 0.40 -6.90
N LEU A 54 7.94 1.04 -7.27
CA LEU A 54 6.93 1.41 -6.29
C LEU A 54 6.20 0.20 -5.72
N PHE A 55 6.02 -0.89 -6.50
CA PHE A 55 5.42 -2.11 -5.98
C PHE A 55 6.29 -2.72 -4.87
N HIS A 56 7.62 -2.69 -5.01
CA HIS A 56 8.54 -3.14 -3.97
C HIS A 56 8.37 -2.33 -2.69
N VAL A 57 8.42 -0.99 -2.80
CA VAL A 57 8.30 -0.07 -1.64
C VAL A 57 6.95 -0.24 -0.92
N VAL A 58 5.84 -0.29 -1.68
CA VAL A 58 4.50 -0.48 -1.12
C VAL A 58 4.35 -1.85 -0.45
N SER A 59 4.92 -2.91 -1.04
CA SER A 59 4.85 -4.27 -0.49
C SER A 59 5.53 -4.36 0.87
N ILE A 60 6.73 -3.80 0.99
CA ILE A 60 7.44 -3.79 2.27
C ILE A 60 6.69 -2.94 3.29
N PHE A 61 6.19 -1.76 2.89
CA PHE A 61 5.38 -0.91 3.75
C PHE A 61 4.14 -1.63 4.31
N GLU A 62 3.41 -2.37 3.47
CA GLU A 62 2.23 -3.14 3.87
C GLU A 62 2.57 -4.18 4.94
N ILE A 63 3.70 -4.90 4.77
CA ILE A 63 4.19 -5.89 5.74
C ILE A 63 4.58 -5.23 7.06
N VAL A 64 5.30 -4.12 7.01
CA VAL A 64 5.72 -3.38 8.22
C VAL A 64 4.50 -2.86 8.97
N LEU A 65 3.55 -2.23 8.26
CA LEU A 65 2.35 -1.66 8.84
C LEU A 65 1.50 -2.74 9.54
N ARG A 66 1.21 -3.87 8.87
CA ARG A 66 0.40 -4.93 9.48
C ARG A 66 1.07 -5.52 10.73
N ASN A 67 2.38 -5.71 10.69
CA ASN A 67 3.12 -6.27 11.83
C ASN A 67 3.15 -5.28 13.01
N LYS A 68 3.36 -3.98 12.74
CA LYS A 68 3.34 -2.96 13.80
C LYS A 68 1.95 -2.82 14.43
N ILE A 69 0.88 -2.87 13.62
CA ILE A 69 -0.50 -2.89 14.12
C ILE A 69 -0.76 -4.13 14.98
N ASP A 70 -0.38 -5.30 14.49
CA ASP A 70 -0.60 -6.57 15.18
C ASP A 70 0.09 -6.58 16.55
N ILE A 71 1.37 -6.20 16.61
CA ILE A 71 2.12 -6.08 17.88
C ILE A 71 1.43 -5.09 18.83
N CYS A 72 1.01 -3.92 18.32
CA CYS A 72 0.32 -2.92 19.12
C CYS A 72 -0.98 -3.47 19.75
N LEU A 73 -1.78 -4.22 18.98
CA LEU A 73 -3.04 -4.77 19.45
C LEU A 73 -2.85 -5.96 20.39
N GLN A 74 -1.90 -6.87 20.09
CA GLN A 74 -1.54 -7.95 20.99
C GLN A 74 -1.17 -7.43 22.39
N GLN A 75 -0.35 -6.37 22.45
CA GLN A 75 0.07 -5.75 23.71
C GLN A 75 -1.09 -5.03 24.40
N ALA A 76 -1.87 -4.23 23.66
CA ALA A 76 -2.96 -3.46 24.24
C ALA A 76 -4.09 -4.35 24.78
N PHE A 77 -4.38 -5.46 24.09
CA PHE A 77 -5.46 -6.36 24.46
C PHE A 77 -5.00 -7.47 25.41
N LYS A 78 -3.67 -7.64 25.56
CA LYS A 78 -3.05 -8.78 26.26
C LYS A 78 -3.52 -10.12 25.70
N ASP A 79 -3.64 -10.18 24.37
CA ASP A 79 -4.21 -11.31 23.64
C ASP A 79 -3.38 -11.59 22.38
N ARG A 80 -2.65 -12.72 22.38
CA ARG A 80 -1.82 -13.14 21.24
C ARG A 80 -2.65 -13.56 20.03
N ASN A 81 -3.92 -13.89 20.22
CA ASN A 81 -4.84 -14.34 19.18
C ASN A 81 -5.99 -13.33 18.98
N TRP A 82 -5.74 -12.05 19.26
CA TRP A 82 -6.77 -11.01 19.26
C TRP A 82 -7.60 -10.95 17.99
N LEU A 83 -6.98 -11.26 16.84
CA LEU A 83 -7.63 -11.17 15.55
C LEU A 83 -8.70 -12.26 15.40
N TYR A 84 -8.40 -13.49 15.82
CA TYR A 84 -9.39 -14.57 15.93
C TYR A 84 -10.45 -14.22 16.98
N ASN A 85 -10.03 -13.79 18.17
CA ASN A 85 -10.94 -13.46 19.28
C ASN A 85 -11.83 -12.25 19.00
N SER A 86 -11.42 -11.34 18.11
CA SER A 86 -12.20 -10.14 17.72
C SER A 86 -13.54 -10.48 17.07
N ILE A 87 -13.67 -11.67 16.51
CA ILE A 87 -14.89 -12.17 15.86
C ILE A 87 -15.59 -13.28 16.67
N GLN A 88 -15.13 -13.57 17.89
CA GLN A 88 -15.78 -14.53 18.78
C GLN A 88 -16.78 -13.83 19.72
N PRO A 89 -17.86 -14.50 20.15
CA PRO A 89 -18.76 -13.94 21.17
C PRO A 89 -18.00 -13.60 22.46
N GLN A 90 -18.43 -12.54 23.16
CA GLN A 90 -17.82 -12.11 24.42
C GLN A 90 -18.20 -13.07 25.55
N THR A 91 -17.41 -14.14 25.73
CA THR A 91 -17.63 -15.19 26.74
C THR A 91 -16.53 -15.25 27.78
N ASN A 92 -15.35 -14.68 27.50
CA ASN A 92 -14.22 -14.64 28.42
C ASN A 92 -14.04 -13.24 29.03
N PRO A 93 -14.37 -13.05 30.33
CA PRO A 93 -14.20 -11.75 30.99
C PRO A 93 -12.77 -11.22 31.03
N ALA A 94 -11.75 -12.08 30.91
CA ALA A 94 -10.35 -11.67 30.85
C ALA A 94 -9.99 -11.01 29.51
N LEU A 95 -10.76 -11.26 28.45
CA LEU A 95 -10.55 -10.69 27.11
C LEU A 95 -11.49 -9.52 26.88
N LYS A 96 -11.12 -8.33 27.38
CA LYS A 96 -11.93 -7.11 27.28
C LYS A 96 -12.36 -6.76 25.84
N TYR A 97 -11.55 -7.11 24.85
CA TYR A 97 -11.76 -6.78 23.43
C TYR A 97 -12.19 -7.98 22.57
N GLN A 98 -12.52 -9.12 23.19
CA GLN A 98 -13.12 -10.22 22.44
C GLN A 98 -14.47 -9.75 21.85
N GLY A 99 -14.78 -10.22 20.64
CA GLY A 99 -15.97 -9.81 19.91
C GLY A 99 -16.00 -8.34 19.48
N CYS A 100 -14.89 -7.60 19.56
CA CYS A 100 -14.89 -6.18 19.21
C CYS A 100 -15.30 -5.90 17.75
N PHE A 101 -15.18 -6.88 16.86
CA PHE A 101 -15.61 -6.79 15.47
C PHE A 101 -16.99 -7.41 15.18
N LEU A 102 -17.75 -7.82 16.20
CA LEU A 102 -19.15 -8.23 16.05
C LEU A 102 -20.15 -7.05 16.07
N ARG A 103 -19.65 -5.82 15.98
CA ARG A 103 -20.47 -4.60 15.93
C ARG A 103 -20.97 -4.32 14.52
N ASN A 104 -22.00 -3.49 14.38
CA ASN A 104 -22.55 -3.14 13.07
C ASN A 104 -21.53 -2.48 12.13
N GLY A 105 -20.67 -1.59 12.64
CA GLY A 105 -19.66 -0.88 11.83
C GLY A 105 -18.43 -1.72 11.47
N THR A 106 -18.32 -2.96 11.97
CA THR A 106 -17.15 -3.84 11.78
C THR A 106 -17.47 -5.12 11.01
N LYS A 107 -18.70 -5.27 10.49
CA LYS A 107 -19.16 -6.49 9.82
C LYS A 107 -18.25 -6.92 8.66
N GLU A 108 -17.83 -5.99 7.82
CA GLU A 108 -16.93 -6.28 6.70
C GLU A 108 -15.56 -6.79 7.19
N SER A 109 -15.01 -6.19 8.26
CA SER A 109 -13.77 -6.65 8.87
C SER A 109 -13.91 -8.06 9.43
N ALA A 110 -15.03 -8.36 10.09
CA ALA A 110 -15.30 -9.70 10.60
C ALA A 110 -15.41 -10.74 9.47
N GLU A 111 -16.04 -10.37 8.35
CA GLU A 111 -16.17 -11.26 7.20
C GLU A 111 -14.82 -11.54 6.54
N LEU A 112 -13.97 -10.52 6.37
CA LEU A 112 -12.61 -10.71 5.85
C LEU A 112 -11.79 -11.66 6.73
N ILE A 113 -11.93 -11.58 8.05
CA ILE A 113 -11.28 -12.50 9.00
C ILE A 113 -11.80 -13.93 8.83
N LYS A 114 -13.13 -14.11 8.73
CA LYS A 114 -13.74 -15.44 8.51
C LYS A 114 -13.28 -16.09 7.20
N VAL A 115 -13.24 -15.32 6.12
CA VAL A 115 -12.75 -15.79 4.82
C VAL A 115 -11.29 -16.21 4.90
N ALA A 116 -10.44 -15.42 5.56
CA ALA A 116 -9.03 -15.76 5.75
C ALA A 116 -8.86 -17.03 6.61
N LEU A 117 -9.63 -17.17 7.69
CA LEU A 117 -9.65 -18.37 8.54
C LEU A 117 -10.05 -19.62 7.76
N SER A 118 -11.12 -19.55 6.96
CA SER A 118 -11.58 -20.69 6.14
C SER A 118 -10.50 -21.16 5.17
N LYS A 119 -9.78 -20.23 4.52
CA LYS A 119 -8.65 -20.56 3.63
C LYS A 119 -7.52 -21.26 4.37
N ILE A 120 -7.18 -20.80 5.57
CA ILE A 120 -6.13 -21.40 6.41
C ILE A 120 -6.53 -22.82 6.83
N GLN A 121 -7.78 -23.02 7.25
CA GLN A 121 -8.28 -24.33 7.65
C GLN A 121 -8.22 -25.36 6.51
N ASN A 122 -8.56 -24.94 5.28
CA ASN A 122 -8.54 -25.80 4.10
C ASN A 122 -7.12 -26.16 3.63
N ASN A 123 -6.12 -25.29 3.86
CA ASN A 123 -4.77 -25.45 3.33
C ASN A 123 -3.74 -25.98 4.35
N SER A 124 -3.96 -25.77 5.66
CA SER A 124 -2.96 -26.04 6.72
C SER A 124 -3.29 -27.27 7.60
N GLY A 125 -4.11 -28.21 7.11
CA GLY A 125 -4.52 -29.38 7.89
C GLY A 125 -5.28 -29.02 9.18
N GLY A 126 -6.01 -27.90 9.17
CA GLY A 126 -6.84 -27.45 10.29
C GLY A 126 -6.13 -26.78 11.46
N LYS A 127 -4.80 -26.63 11.45
CA LYS A 127 -4.09 -25.93 12.55
C LYS A 127 -4.22 -24.41 12.43
N PHE A 128 -4.78 -23.79 13.45
CA PHE A 128 -4.84 -22.33 13.56
C PHE A 128 -3.45 -21.73 13.86
N ASP A 129 -3.05 -20.73 13.07
CA ASP A 129 -1.89 -19.89 13.31
C ASP A 129 -2.28 -18.41 13.12
N HIS A 130 -2.10 -17.62 14.18
CA HIS A 130 -2.38 -16.18 14.15
C HIS A 130 -1.52 -15.44 13.12
N ASN A 131 -0.26 -15.84 12.92
CA ASN A 131 0.62 -15.19 11.94
C ASN A 131 0.15 -15.44 10.51
N GLN A 132 -0.35 -16.65 10.20
CA GLN A 132 -1.00 -16.94 8.92
C GLN A 132 -2.24 -16.08 8.73
N LEU A 133 -3.04 -15.87 9.78
CA LEU A 133 -4.22 -15.00 9.71
C LEU A 133 -3.85 -13.54 9.46
N VAL A 134 -2.82 -13.02 10.13
CA VAL A 134 -2.28 -11.67 9.89
C VAL A 134 -1.79 -11.55 8.44
N ALA A 135 -1.06 -12.54 7.94
CA ALA A 135 -0.53 -12.52 6.58
C ALA A 135 -1.62 -12.65 5.50
N GLY A 136 -2.73 -13.32 5.80
CA GLY A 136 -3.84 -13.56 4.88
C GLY A 136 -4.77 -12.36 4.66
N LEU A 137 -4.64 -11.30 5.47
CA LEU A 137 -5.42 -10.06 5.33
C LEU A 137 -4.64 -9.02 4.54
N GLY A 138 -5.25 -8.48 3.49
CA GLY A 138 -4.62 -7.48 2.62
C GLY A 138 -4.69 -6.06 3.17
N PHE A 139 -3.93 -5.14 2.56
CA PHE A 139 -3.81 -3.74 2.98
C PHE A 139 -5.13 -3.06 3.32
N GLY A 140 -6.17 -3.28 2.51
CA GLY A 140 -7.51 -2.77 2.72
C GLY A 140 -8.00 -2.98 4.16
N PHE A 141 -7.88 -4.20 4.68
CA PHE A 141 -8.24 -4.52 6.06
C PHE A 141 -7.46 -3.66 7.07
N TRP A 142 -6.13 -3.66 6.96
CA TRP A 142 -5.24 -2.99 7.90
C TRP A 142 -5.42 -1.46 7.92
N ARG A 143 -5.61 -0.83 6.75
CA ARG A 143 -5.93 0.61 6.69
C ARG A 143 -7.28 0.92 7.32
N TYR A 144 -8.27 0.04 7.16
CA TYR A 144 -9.62 0.28 7.66
C TYR A 144 -9.70 0.24 9.17
N LEU A 145 -8.71 -0.33 9.85
CA LEU A 145 -8.59 -0.23 11.30
C LEU A 145 -8.50 1.21 11.82
N PHE A 146 -8.07 2.16 10.99
CA PHE A 146 -8.02 3.59 11.32
C PHE A 146 -9.32 4.35 10.97
N ALA A 147 -10.32 3.69 10.38
CA ALA A 147 -11.62 4.30 10.15
C ALA A 147 -12.29 4.58 11.51
N GLY A 148 -12.66 5.84 11.74
CA GLY A 148 -13.31 6.29 12.97
C GLY A 148 -14.80 6.56 12.77
N GLY A 149 -15.54 6.61 13.88
CA GLY A 149 -16.99 6.79 13.88
C GLY A 149 -17.66 5.82 14.85
N LYS A 150 -18.96 6.00 15.10
CA LYS A 150 -19.69 5.09 15.99
C LYS A 150 -19.58 3.66 15.46
N ASP A 151 -19.08 2.76 16.29
CA ASP A 151 -18.85 1.34 15.98
C ASP A 151 -17.87 1.06 14.83
N ALA A 152 -17.08 2.05 14.41
CA ALA A 152 -15.99 1.85 13.46
C ALA A 152 -14.80 1.13 14.11
N GLN A 153 -13.90 0.60 13.29
CA GLN A 153 -12.78 -0.24 13.71
C GLN A 153 -11.83 0.48 14.68
N PHE A 154 -11.59 1.78 14.49
CA PHE A 154 -10.72 2.55 15.38
C PHE A 154 -11.30 2.67 16.78
N ASP A 155 -12.62 2.88 16.89
CA ASP A 155 -13.34 2.94 18.16
C ASP A 155 -13.45 1.54 18.79
N ALA A 156 -13.73 0.50 17.98
CA ALA A 156 -13.82 -0.89 18.40
C ALA A 156 -12.50 -1.43 18.97
N THR A 157 -11.36 -0.96 18.45
CA THR A 157 -10.02 -1.30 18.96
C THR A 157 -9.58 -0.45 20.15
N GLY A 158 -10.48 0.33 20.74
CA GLY A 158 -10.17 1.18 21.90
C GLY A 158 -9.25 2.35 21.58
N LYS A 159 -9.17 2.78 20.31
CA LYS A 159 -8.38 3.94 19.85
C LYS A 159 -6.87 3.82 20.08
N VAL A 160 -6.38 2.62 20.35
CA VAL A 160 -4.97 2.38 20.70
C VAL A 160 -4.02 2.46 19.51
N LEU A 161 -4.53 2.36 18.28
CA LEU A 161 -3.75 2.28 17.06
C LEU A 161 -2.88 3.52 16.78
N MET A 162 -3.16 4.66 17.40
CA MET A 162 -2.25 5.82 17.30
C MET A 162 -0.87 5.55 17.92
N LYS A 163 -0.75 4.54 18.80
CA LYS A 163 0.53 4.09 19.37
C LYS A 163 1.45 3.44 18.35
N VAL A 164 0.93 3.02 17.19
CA VAL A 164 1.74 2.52 16.06
C VAL A 164 2.69 3.59 15.51
N PHE A 165 2.38 4.87 15.72
CA PHE A 165 3.13 6.00 15.18
C PHE A 165 3.76 6.87 16.28
N PRO A 166 4.73 6.35 17.07
CA PRO A 166 5.30 7.07 18.20
C PRO A 166 6.07 8.33 17.80
N LYS A 167 6.66 8.37 16.60
CA LYS A 167 7.46 9.50 16.09
C LYS A 167 6.66 10.50 15.25
N LYS A 168 5.33 10.36 15.18
CA LYS A 168 4.51 11.32 14.42
C LYS A 168 4.64 12.75 14.98
N PRO A 169 4.55 13.79 14.15
CA PRO A 169 4.56 15.16 14.61
C PRO A 169 3.40 15.45 15.57
N LYS A 170 3.61 16.47 16.41
CA LYS A 170 2.52 17.07 17.18
C LYS A 170 1.58 17.81 16.23
N SER A 171 0.28 17.74 16.49
CA SER A 171 -0.70 18.54 15.76
C SER A 171 -0.43 20.03 15.93
N THR A 172 -0.63 20.79 14.86
CA THR A 172 -0.57 22.24 14.82
C THR A 172 -1.95 22.81 14.45
N PRO A 173 -2.18 24.13 14.57
CA PRO A 173 -3.42 24.74 14.08
C PRO A 173 -3.68 24.47 12.58
N SER A 174 -2.62 24.32 11.78
CA SER A 174 -2.71 24.06 10.34
C SER A 174 -2.85 22.57 9.98
N VAL A 175 -2.26 21.65 10.77
CA VAL A 175 -2.23 20.22 10.45
C VAL A 175 -2.55 19.38 11.68
N GLN A 176 -3.60 18.57 11.58
CA GLN A 176 -4.04 17.65 12.63
C GLN A 176 -3.56 16.23 12.34
N TYR A 177 -2.49 15.78 13.00
CA TYR A 177 -1.94 14.41 12.88
C TYR A 177 -2.71 13.41 13.76
N ASN A 178 -4.02 13.30 13.49
CA ASN A 178 -4.96 12.38 14.16
C ASN A 178 -5.23 11.14 13.29
N GLN A 179 -6.12 10.26 13.76
CA GLN A 179 -6.47 9.03 13.05
C GLN A 179 -7.10 9.29 11.67
N LYS A 180 -7.86 10.39 11.48
CA LYS A 180 -8.45 10.73 10.18
C LYS A 180 -7.35 11.05 9.17
N TRP A 181 -6.31 11.75 9.60
CA TRP A 181 -5.13 12.03 8.78
C TRP A 181 -4.44 10.72 8.38
N ILE A 182 -4.12 9.85 9.35
CA ILE A 182 -3.51 8.54 9.08
C ILE A 182 -4.37 7.71 8.13
N PHE A 183 -5.67 7.63 8.39
CA PHE A 183 -6.60 6.90 7.53
C PHE A 183 -6.61 7.43 6.10
N ARG A 184 -6.53 8.75 5.90
CA ARG A 184 -6.45 9.38 4.58
C ARG A 184 -5.13 9.06 3.88
N GLU A 185 -4.00 9.18 4.55
CA GLU A 185 -2.69 8.84 3.96
C GLU A 185 -2.65 7.37 3.53
N LEU A 186 -3.09 6.45 4.41
CA LEU A 186 -3.21 5.03 4.07
C LEU A 186 -4.23 4.78 2.94
N SER A 187 -5.30 5.58 2.85
CA SER A 187 -6.25 5.50 1.73
C SER A 187 -5.59 5.87 0.40
N ASN A 188 -4.75 6.91 0.40
CA ASN A 188 -4.05 7.37 -0.79
C ASN A 188 -3.05 6.32 -1.28
N ILE A 189 -2.28 5.73 -0.36
CA ILE A 189 -1.33 4.64 -0.69
C ILE A 189 -2.09 3.41 -1.18
N ASN A 190 -3.20 3.02 -0.54
CA ASN A 190 -3.98 1.84 -0.98
C ASN A 190 -4.62 2.05 -2.37
N LYS A 191 -5.12 3.25 -2.67
CA LYS A 191 -5.59 3.59 -4.02
C LYS A 191 -4.46 3.48 -5.04
N PHE A 192 -3.29 4.03 -4.74
CA PHE A 192 -2.12 3.92 -5.61
C PHE A 192 -1.71 2.47 -5.84
N ARG A 193 -1.64 1.66 -4.77
CA ARG A 193 -1.35 0.23 -4.84
C ARG A 193 -2.30 -0.50 -5.79
N ASN A 194 -3.59 -0.21 -5.72
CA ASN A 194 -4.57 -0.82 -6.62
C ASN A 194 -4.29 -0.49 -8.08
N ARG A 195 -3.91 0.76 -8.39
CA ARG A 195 -3.49 1.16 -9.74
C ARG A 195 -2.30 0.35 -10.23
N LEU A 196 -1.29 0.13 -9.36
CA LEU A 196 -0.15 -0.71 -9.68
C LEU A 196 -0.57 -2.16 -9.99
N ALA A 197 -1.42 -2.74 -9.14
CA ALA A 197 -1.91 -4.11 -9.30
C ALA A 197 -2.79 -4.32 -10.53
N HIS A 198 -3.43 -3.25 -11.04
CA HIS A 198 -4.21 -3.26 -12.28
C HIS A 198 -3.41 -2.80 -13.50
N HIS A 199 -2.09 -2.64 -13.39
CA HIS A 199 -1.20 -2.20 -14.47
C HIS A 199 -1.65 -0.89 -15.13
N GLU A 200 -2.19 0.03 -14.33
CA GLU A 200 -2.56 1.37 -14.78
C GLU A 200 -1.31 2.24 -15.00
N PRO A 201 -1.34 3.22 -15.93
CA PRO A 201 -0.30 4.24 -16.04
C PRO A 201 -0.24 5.09 -14.76
N ILE A 202 0.95 5.25 -14.17
CA ILE A 202 1.17 6.00 -12.91
C ILE A 202 2.00 7.28 -13.08
N CYS A 203 2.61 7.49 -14.25
CA CYS A 203 3.39 8.69 -14.59
C CYS A 203 2.57 9.76 -15.34
N PHE A 204 1.30 9.96 -14.95
CA PHE A 204 0.39 10.91 -15.60
C PHE A 204 -0.50 11.66 -14.61
N LYS A 205 -0.80 12.92 -14.98
CA LYS A 205 -1.90 13.73 -14.45
C LYS A 205 -2.87 14.03 -15.59
N GLY A 206 -3.97 13.28 -15.64
CA GLY A 206 -4.87 13.30 -16.79
C GLY A 206 -4.16 12.75 -18.04
N ALA A 207 -4.07 13.55 -19.09
CA ALA A 207 -3.35 13.22 -20.32
C ALA A 207 -1.88 13.67 -20.33
N ILE A 208 -1.45 14.47 -19.35
CA ILE A 208 -0.12 15.06 -19.29
C ILE A 208 0.81 14.14 -18.51
N LYS A 209 2.02 13.92 -19.03
CA LYS A 209 3.11 13.23 -18.33
C LYS A 209 3.44 13.97 -17.03
N ASP A 210 3.40 13.26 -15.90
CA ASP A 210 3.63 13.83 -14.57
C ASP A 210 4.02 12.73 -13.58
N THR A 211 5.12 12.92 -12.84
CA THR A 211 5.60 11.95 -11.83
C THR A 211 5.28 12.39 -10.40
N ASN A 212 4.63 13.55 -10.19
CA ASN A 212 4.43 14.11 -8.86
C ASN A 212 3.57 13.21 -7.97
N TYR A 213 2.54 12.56 -8.53
CA TYR A 213 1.73 11.65 -7.72
C TYR A 213 2.54 10.44 -7.22
N ALA A 214 3.39 9.86 -8.07
CA ALA A 214 4.28 8.77 -7.69
C ALA A 214 5.29 9.20 -6.61
N ARG A 215 5.91 10.37 -6.78
CA ARG A 215 6.85 10.95 -5.79
C ARG A 215 6.17 11.23 -4.45
N ASN A 216 4.96 11.78 -4.46
CA ASN A 216 4.20 12.04 -3.24
C ASN A 216 3.85 10.75 -2.50
N ILE A 217 3.44 9.69 -3.22
CA ILE A 217 3.17 8.39 -2.60
C ILE A 217 4.45 7.80 -1.99
N HIS A 218 5.55 7.86 -2.72
CA HIS A 218 6.86 7.45 -2.22
C HIS A 218 7.21 8.21 -0.92
N GLN A 219 7.13 9.54 -0.92
CA GLN A 219 7.38 10.36 0.26
C GLN A 219 6.46 9.99 1.44
N SER A 220 5.14 9.89 1.21
CA SER A 220 4.17 9.51 2.26
C SER A 220 4.49 8.16 2.90
N ILE A 221 4.98 7.18 2.12
CA ILE A 221 5.38 5.88 2.66
C ILE A 221 6.56 6.03 3.62
N PHE A 222 7.62 6.73 3.20
CA PHE A 222 8.81 6.93 4.04
C PHE A 222 8.52 7.77 5.28
N GLU A 223 7.65 8.78 5.18
CA GLU A 223 7.19 9.54 6.34
C GLU A 223 6.45 8.65 7.35
N LEU A 224 5.53 7.80 6.89
CA LEU A 224 4.82 6.88 7.77
C LEU A 224 5.74 5.81 8.37
N LEU A 225 6.72 5.30 7.62
CA LEU A 225 7.75 4.39 8.15
C LEU A 225 8.55 5.07 9.27
N ASN A 226 8.98 6.31 9.07
CA ASN A 226 9.66 7.10 10.09
C ASN A 226 8.75 7.32 11.33
N TYR A 227 7.47 7.63 11.12
CA TYR A 227 6.53 7.77 12.24
C TYR A 227 6.34 6.49 13.03
N MET A 228 6.44 5.32 12.39
CA MET A 228 6.43 3.99 13.02
C MET A 228 7.75 3.60 13.70
N ASP A 229 8.72 4.51 13.72
CA ASP A 229 10.07 4.28 14.23
C ASP A 229 10.74 3.08 13.56
N VAL A 230 10.80 3.14 12.23
CA VAL A 230 11.46 2.15 11.38
C VAL A 230 12.67 2.80 10.75
N ASP A 231 13.84 2.17 10.92
CA ASP A 231 15.05 2.61 10.22
C ASP A 231 14.91 2.29 8.72
N THR A 232 14.72 3.33 7.94
CA THR A 232 14.57 3.21 6.49
C THR A 232 15.92 3.10 5.77
N ALA A 233 17.02 3.57 6.38
CA ALA A 233 18.32 3.63 5.70
C ALA A 233 18.93 2.23 5.49
N SER A 234 18.80 1.35 6.47
CA SER A 234 19.37 0.00 6.45
C SER A 234 18.65 -0.98 5.52
N VAL A 235 17.35 -0.78 5.28
CA VAL A 235 16.53 -1.73 4.49
C VAL A 235 16.04 -1.14 3.16
N PHE A 236 15.91 0.18 3.04
CA PHE A 236 15.15 0.81 1.93
C PHE A 236 15.94 1.80 1.08
N SER A 237 17.18 2.14 1.43
CA SER A 237 17.99 3.15 0.72
C SER A 237 18.08 2.88 -0.78
N HIS A 238 18.40 1.65 -1.17
CA HIS A 238 18.49 1.26 -2.58
C HIS A 238 17.18 1.45 -3.36
N PHE A 239 16.05 1.03 -2.78
CA PHE A 239 14.73 1.14 -3.44
C PHE A 239 14.24 2.58 -3.52
N SER A 240 14.58 3.40 -2.52
CA SER A 240 14.25 4.82 -2.50
C SER A 240 14.87 5.55 -3.69
N ASP A 241 16.17 5.33 -3.91
CA ASP A 241 16.92 6.05 -4.94
C ASP A 241 16.45 5.66 -6.35
N GLN A 242 16.07 4.40 -6.56
CA GLN A 242 15.58 3.93 -7.86
C GLN A 242 14.25 4.55 -8.27
N VAL A 243 13.29 4.71 -7.34
CA VAL A 243 12.02 5.37 -7.65
C VAL A 243 12.25 6.80 -8.13
N ILE A 244 13.13 7.54 -7.45
CA ILE A 244 13.46 8.93 -7.80
C ILE A 244 14.20 8.98 -9.14
N ALA A 245 15.18 8.10 -9.35
CA ALA A 245 15.93 8.05 -10.60
C ALA A 245 15.03 7.77 -11.81
N VAL A 246 14.11 6.81 -11.73
CA VAL A 246 13.18 6.51 -12.82
C VAL A 246 12.21 7.68 -13.05
N CYS A 247 11.74 8.35 -12.00
CA CYS A 247 10.94 9.55 -12.17
C CYS A 247 11.72 10.67 -12.88
N ASP A 248 13.00 10.88 -12.53
CA ASP A 248 13.84 11.89 -13.18
C ASP A 248 14.10 11.57 -14.66
N GLU A 249 14.21 10.28 -15.02
CA GLU A 249 14.29 9.83 -16.40
C GLU A 249 13.00 10.12 -17.17
N ILE A 250 11.84 9.80 -16.58
CA ILE A 250 10.53 10.12 -17.16
C ILE A 250 10.39 11.63 -17.38
N ASP A 251 10.75 12.46 -16.40
CA ASP A 251 10.58 13.90 -16.46
C ASP A 251 11.40 14.53 -17.60
N LYS A 252 12.57 13.94 -17.95
CA LYS A 252 13.44 14.39 -19.05
C LYS A 252 12.90 14.14 -20.46
N LEU A 253 11.89 13.28 -20.64
CA LEU A 253 11.33 12.96 -21.96
C LEU A 253 10.57 14.11 -22.62
#